data_AF-A0A6B3D3M8-F1
#
_entry.id   AF-A0A6B3D3M8-F1
#
_cell.length_a   1.000
_cell.length_b   1.000
_cell.length_c   1.000
_cell.angle_alpha   90.00
_cell.angle_beta   90.00
_cell.angle_gamma   90.00
#
_symmetry.space_group_name_H-M   'P 1'
#
loop_
_entity.id
_entity.type
_entity.pdbx_description
1 polymer ?
#
loop_
_entity_poly.entity_id
_entity_poly.type
_entity_poly.pdbx_seq_one_letter_code
_entity_poly.pdbx_strand_id
1 'polypeptide(L)'
;LPGGLLNVVVTDIAEIGDAFLEHPVPKVISFTGSDKVGRHVATVCAAHFKRAVLELGGNSALVVLDDADVDYAVDAAVFSRYVHQGQVCMA
;
A
#
# COMPACT_ATOMS: atom_id res chain seq x y z
N LEU A 1 -11.73 21.48 -10.31
CA LEU A 1 -10.32 21.40 -10.75
C LEU A 1 -10.26 21.77 -12.23
N PRO A 2 -9.19 22.42 -12.73
CA PRO A 2 -8.98 22.57 -14.16
C PRO A 2 -9.04 21.21 -14.89
N GLY A 3 -9.50 21.20 -16.14
CA GLY A 3 -9.57 19.98 -16.94
C GLY A 3 -8.20 19.32 -17.06
N GLY A 4 -8.15 17.99 -16.88
CA GLY A 4 -6.93 17.18 -16.96
C GLY A 4 -6.06 17.16 -15.71
N LEU A 5 -6.34 17.98 -14.68
CA LEU A 5 -5.55 17.98 -13.44
C LEU A 5 -5.74 16.70 -12.61
N LEU A 6 -6.98 16.20 -12.53
CA LEU A 6 -7.31 14.94 -11.89
C LEU A 6 -8.04 14.07 -12.90
N ASN A 7 -7.51 12.87 -13.09
CA ASN A 7 -8.12 11.85 -13.93
C ASN A 7 -8.28 10.60 -13.06
N VAL A 8 -9.47 9.99 -13.08
CA VAL A 8 -9.78 8.74 -12.39
C VAL A 8 -10.17 7.74 -13.45
N VAL A 9 -9.48 6.60 -13.48
CA VAL A 9 -9.67 5.55 -14.48
C VAL A 9 -9.91 4.25 -13.74
N VAL A 10 -10.93 3.51 -14.15
CA VAL A 10 -11.21 2.13 -13.71
C VAL A 10 -10.84 1.22 -14.86
N THR A 11 -10.09 0.17 -14.58
CA THR A 11 -9.50 -0.71 -15.60
C THR A 11 -9.35 -2.11 -15.04
N ASP A 12 -9.23 -3.08 -15.95
CA ASP A 12 -8.84 -4.44 -15.61
C ASP A 12 -7.31 -4.58 -15.56
N ILE A 13 -6.80 -5.35 -14.60
CA ILE A 13 -5.35 -5.56 -14.43
C ILE A 13 -4.73 -6.21 -15.66
N ALA A 14 -5.43 -7.15 -16.30
CA ALA A 14 -4.96 -7.82 -17.50
C ALA A 14 -4.94 -6.91 -18.74
N GLU A 15 -5.78 -5.86 -18.76
CA GLU A 15 -5.82 -4.89 -19.84
C GLU A 15 -4.74 -3.81 -19.66
N ILE A 16 -4.64 -3.20 -18.47
CA ILE A 16 -3.70 -2.09 -18.24
C ILE A 16 -2.24 -2.56 -18.18
N GLY A 17 -1.98 -3.74 -17.62
CA GLY A 17 -0.63 -4.26 -17.39
C GLY A 17 0.31 -3.19 -16.82
N ASP A 18 1.47 -3.04 -17.45
CA ASP A 18 2.49 -2.05 -17.06
C ASP A 18 2.36 -0.72 -17.82
N ALA A 19 1.37 -0.55 -18.70
CA ALA A 19 1.31 0.59 -19.62
C ALA A 19 1.35 1.94 -18.90
N PHE A 20 0.68 2.06 -17.74
CA PHE A 20 0.71 3.28 -16.94
C PHE A 20 2.06 3.52 -16.25
N LEU A 21 2.73 2.45 -15.82
CA LEU A 21 4.06 2.51 -15.20
C LEU A 21 5.11 2.96 -16.23
N GLU A 22 5.05 2.43 -17.45
CA GLU A 22 6.00 2.70 -18.54
C GLU A 22 5.74 4.05 -19.23
N HIS A 23 4.51 4.57 -19.18
CA HIS A 23 4.11 5.78 -19.89
C HIS A 23 5.04 6.97 -19.58
N PRO A 24 5.50 7.76 -20.57
CA PRO A 24 6.55 8.76 -20.35
C PRO A 24 6.13 9.94 -19.46
N VAL A 25 4.82 10.18 -19.30
CA VAL A 25 4.27 11.35 -18.60
C VAL A 25 4.41 11.25 -17.06
N PRO A 26 3.92 10.20 -16.36
CA PRO A 26 4.08 10.11 -14.91
C PRO A 26 5.56 10.00 -14.51
N LYS A 27 6.00 10.93 -13.65
CA LYS A 27 7.37 10.94 -13.07
C LYS A 27 7.45 10.32 -11.68
N VAL A 28 6.31 10.23 -11.01
CA VAL A 28 6.14 9.63 -9.69
C VAL A 28 5.02 8.61 -9.77
N ILE A 29 5.23 7.42 -9.21
CA ILE A 29 4.22 6.38 -9.07
C ILE A 29 4.04 6.13 -7.57
N SER A 30 2.79 6.27 -7.10
CA SER A 30 2.40 5.91 -5.74
C SER A 30 1.54 4.65 -5.81
N PHE A 31 1.97 3.59 -5.13
CA PHE A 31 1.29 2.31 -5.15
C PHE A 31 1.06 1.79 -3.72
N THR A 32 -0.14 1.26 -3.47
CA THR A 32 -0.48 0.57 -2.24
C THR A 32 -1.02 -0.82 -2.59
N GLY A 33 -0.44 -1.87 -1.99
CA GLY A 33 -0.84 -3.23 -2.29
C GLY A 33 0.10 -4.29 -1.71
N SER A 34 0.15 -5.46 -2.35
CA SER A 34 1.00 -6.56 -1.87
C SER A 34 2.49 -6.32 -2.13
N ASP A 35 3.35 -6.88 -1.28
CA ASP A 35 4.82 -6.81 -1.45
C ASP A 35 5.26 -7.37 -2.83
N LYS A 36 4.68 -8.49 -3.25
CA LYS A 36 4.96 -9.13 -4.55
C LYS A 36 4.75 -8.16 -5.71
N VAL A 37 3.60 -7.47 -5.74
CA VAL A 37 3.28 -6.51 -6.81
C VAL A 37 4.11 -5.24 -6.66
N GLY A 38 4.31 -4.77 -5.43
CA GLY A 38 5.16 -3.62 -5.13
C GLY A 38 6.59 -3.75 -5.66
N ARG A 39 7.20 -4.93 -5.54
CA ARG A 39 8.54 -5.23 -6.11
C ARG A 39 8.55 -5.14 -7.64
N HIS A 40 7.50 -5.61 -8.30
CA HIS A 40 7.34 -5.48 -9.75
C HIS A 40 7.25 -4.00 -10.15
N VAL A 41 6.35 -3.26 -9.51
CA VAL A 41 6.18 -1.80 -9.73
C VAL A 41 7.50 -1.05 -9.53
N ALA A 42 8.24 -1.35 -8.46
CA ALA A 42 9.54 -0.74 -8.17
C ALA A 42 10.55 -0.98 -9.29
N THR A 43 10.59 -2.22 -9.80
CA THR A 43 11.51 -2.64 -10.86
C THR A 43 11.23 -1.92 -12.17
N VAL A 44 9.96 -1.86 -12.59
CA VAL A 44 9.55 -1.13 -13.79
C VAL A 44 9.83 0.37 -13.62
N CYS A 45 9.48 0.96 -12.47
CA CYS A 45 9.78 2.37 -12.19
C CYS A 45 11.28 2.69 -12.30
N ALA A 46 12.13 1.83 -11.75
CA ALA A 46 13.58 1.99 -11.82
C ALA A 46 14.11 1.94 -13.26
N ALA A 47 13.60 1.02 -14.09
CA ALA A 47 13.97 0.92 -15.51
C ALA A 47 13.65 2.20 -16.31
N HIS A 48 12.64 2.97 -15.88
CA HIS A 48 12.22 4.23 -16.50
C HIS A 48 12.65 5.49 -15.72
N PHE A 49 13.53 5.37 -14.72
CA PHE A 49 13.98 6.47 -13.85
C PHE A 49 12.83 7.27 -13.19
N LYS A 50 11.80 6.56 -12.73
CA LYS A 50 10.64 7.13 -12.02
C LYS A 50 10.81 6.99 -10.52
N ARG A 51 10.32 7.97 -9.76
CA ARG A 51 10.24 7.87 -8.29
C ARG A 51 9.08 6.95 -7.90
N ALA A 52 9.38 5.85 -7.24
CA ALA A 52 8.37 4.98 -6.65
C ALA A 52 8.13 5.36 -5.17
N VAL A 53 6.86 5.37 -4.75
CA VAL A 53 6.40 5.46 -3.36
C VAL A 53 5.51 4.26 -3.12
N LEU A 54 5.89 3.39 -2.19
CA LEU A 54 5.31 2.06 -2.05
C LEU A 54 4.85 1.83 -0.61
N GLU A 55 3.54 1.63 -0.43
CA GLU A 55 2.93 1.21 0.83
C GLU A 55 2.51 -0.25 0.70
N LEU A 56 3.29 -1.14 1.32
CA LEU A 56 3.18 -2.58 1.11
C LEU A 56 2.60 -3.28 2.35
N GLY A 57 2.42 -4.60 2.27
CA GLY A 57 1.95 -5.39 3.41
C GLY A 57 2.86 -5.25 4.63
N GLY A 58 2.24 -5.15 5.81
CA GLY A 58 2.93 -5.17 7.10
C GLY A 58 2.68 -6.45 7.88
N ASN A 59 3.44 -6.62 8.95
CA ASN A 59 3.24 -7.63 9.99
C ASN A 59 3.53 -6.94 11.32
N SER A 60 2.60 -6.06 11.74
CA SER A 60 2.83 -5.16 12.86
C SER A 60 2.96 -5.94 14.15
N ALA A 61 4.00 -5.65 14.91
CA ALA A 61 4.17 -6.21 16.25
C ALA A 61 3.35 -5.41 17.27
N LEU A 62 2.69 -6.13 18.17
CA LEU A 62 2.12 -5.58 19.41
C LEU A 62 2.91 -6.18 20.57
N VAL A 63 3.59 -5.34 21.34
CA VAL A 63 4.44 -5.75 22.46
C VAL A 63 3.80 -5.28 23.77
N VAL A 64 3.54 -6.21 24.68
CA VAL A 64 3.00 -5.94 26.03
C VAL A 64 4.14 -6.09 27.03
N LEU A 65 4.42 -5.02 27.79
CA LEU A 65 5.48 -4.97 28.80
C LEU A 65 4.98 -5.45 30.17
N ASP A 66 5.89 -5.61 31.13
CA ASP A 66 5.60 -6.16 32.46
C ASP A 66 4.78 -5.23 33.36
N ASP A 67 4.82 -3.92 33.09
CA ASP A 67 4.06 -2.88 33.79
C ASP A 67 2.79 -2.43 33.02
N ALA A 68 2.45 -3.10 31.92
CA ALA A 68 1.31 -2.72 31.09
C ALA A 68 -0.03 -3.03 31.75
N ASP A 69 -1.02 -2.15 31.51
CA ASP A 69 -2.43 -2.47 31.76
C ASP A 69 -2.86 -3.56 30.78
N VAL A 70 -3.05 -4.77 31.31
CA VAL A 70 -3.35 -5.97 30.51
C VAL A 70 -4.75 -5.90 29.91
N ASP A 71 -5.73 -5.35 30.61
CA ASP A 71 -7.10 -5.26 30.11
C ASP A 71 -7.14 -4.32 28.90
N TYR A 72 -6.48 -3.17 29.00
CA TYR A 72 -6.33 -2.25 27.88
C TYR A 72 -5.55 -2.88 26.71
N ALA A 73 -4.48 -3.62 27.00
CA ALA A 73 -3.69 -4.28 25.96
C ALA A 73 -4.51 -5.32 25.17
N VAL A 74 -5.40 -6.05 25.85
CA VAL A 74 -6.33 -7.00 25.21
C VAL A 74 -7.32 -6.25 24.31
N ASP A 75 -7.95 -5.19 24.81
CA ASP A 75 -8.90 -4.39 24.02
C ASP A 75 -8.24 -3.82 22.75
N ALA A 76 -7.02 -3.26 22.90
CA ALA A 76 -6.24 -2.74 21.78
C ALA A 76 -5.88 -3.84 20.77
N ALA A 77 -5.45 -5.01 21.24
CA ALA A 77 -5.06 -6.13 20.38
C ALA A 77 -6.25 -6.70 19.60
N VAL A 78 -7.41 -6.84 20.25
CA VAL A 78 -8.64 -7.33 19.60
C VAL A 78 -9.09 -6.32 18.53
N PHE A 79 -9.12 -5.02 18.86
CA PHE A 79 -9.49 -4.01 17.89
C PHE A 79 -8.52 -3.98 16.69
N SER A 80 -7.21 -3.89 16.95
CA SER A 80 -6.20 -3.74 15.89
C SER A 80 -6.17 -4.94 14.95
N ARG A 81 -6.41 -6.15 15.48
CA ARG A 81 -6.32 -7.38 14.68
C ARG A 81 -7.58 -7.67 13.87
N TYR A 82 -8.75 -7.29 14.36
CA TYR A 82 -10.03 -7.70 13.76
C TYR A 82 -10.81 -6.57 13.09
N VAL A 83 -10.38 -5.32 13.22
CA VAL A 83 -10.93 -4.23 12.41
C VAL A 83 -10.80 -4.56 10.92
N HIS A 84 -11.87 -4.32 10.17
CA HIS A 84 -11.98 -4.69 8.75
C HIS A 84 -11.64 -6.17 8.46
N GLN A 85 -11.91 -7.06 9.43
CA GLN A 85 -11.59 -8.50 9.35
C GLN A 85 -10.08 -8.76 9.16
N GLY A 86 -9.22 -7.87 9.67
CA GLY A 86 -7.77 -7.95 9.53
C GLY A 86 -7.22 -7.51 8.17
N GLN A 87 -8.08 -6.99 7.27
CA GLN A 87 -7.66 -6.49 5.96
C GLN A 87 -7.11 -5.06 6.06
N VAL A 88 -6.10 -4.88 6.91
CA VAL A 88 -5.40 -3.60 7.15
C VAL A 88 -3.91 -3.88 7.16
N CYS A 89 -3.11 -3.07 6.45
CA CYS A 89 -1.66 -3.29 6.33
C CYS A 89 -0.92 -3.23 7.68
N MET A 90 -1.51 -2.54 8.66
CA MET A 90 -0.96 -2.35 10.00
C MET A 90 -1.51 -3.34 11.04
N ALA A 91 -2.38 -4.28 10.65
CA ALA A 91 -2.97 -5.25 11.57
C ALA A 91 -2.01 -6.36 12.01
#